data_AF-A0A658NMU6-F1
#
_entry.id   AF-A0A658NMU6-F1
#
_cell.length_a   1.000
_cell.length_b   1.000
_cell.length_c   1.000
_cell.angle_alpha   90.00
_cell.angle_beta   90.00
_cell.angle_gamma   90.00
#
_symmetry.space_group_name_H-M   'P 1'
#
loop_
_entity.id
_entity.type
_entity.pdbx_description
1 polymer ?
#
loop_
_entity_poly.entity_id
_entity_poly.type
_entity_poly.pdbx_seq_one_letter_code
_entity_poly.pdbx_strand_id
1 'polypeptide(L)'
;TPSEPCDAAPEEIDVALAIDRFQAVVDWRIERVEHRWAGLRSFASDRLPVYGFDPGNPRFFWFAGQGGFGIQTAPAAADLALRLILGESP
;
A
#
# COMPACT_ATOMS: atom_id res chain seq x y z
N THR A 1 5.62 0.55 -10.72
CA THR A 1 4.97 0.68 -12.03
C THR A 1 3.47 0.74 -11.84
N PRO A 2 2.74 1.67 -12.47
CA PRO A 2 1.26 1.62 -12.49
C PRO A 2 0.78 0.32 -13.12
N SER A 3 -0.37 -0.20 -12.68
CA SER A 3 -0.95 -1.45 -13.17
C SER A 3 -2.46 -1.40 -13.03
N GLU A 4 -3.16 -2.01 -13.99
CA GLU A 4 -4.59 -2.29 -13.88
C GLU A 4 -4.85 -3.33 -12.78
N PRO A 5 -6.09 -3.43 -12.24
CA PRO A 5 -6.44 -4.48 -11.31
C PRO A 5 -6.19 -5.86 -11.90
N CYS A 6 -5.36 -6.67 -11.23
CA CYS A 6 -5.01 -8.01 -11.68
C CYS A 6 -4.61 -8.91 -10.51
N ASP A 7 -4.50 -10.21 -10.79
CA ASP A 7 -3.78 -11.14 -9.92
C ASP A 7 -2.27 -10.92 -10.12
N ALA A 8 -1.67 -10.16 -9.21
CA ALA A 8 -0.31 -9.66 -9.37
C ALA A 8 0.73 -10.76 -9.11
N ALA A 9 1.65 -10.93 -10.06
CA ALA A 9 2.81 -11.81 -9.92
C ALA A 9 4.11 -11.01 -10.15
N PRO A 10 5.21 -11.36 -9.46
CA PRO A 10 6.49 -10.70 -9.66
C PRO A 10 7.11 -11.10 -11.00
N GLU A 11 7.63 -10.12 -11.75
CA GLU A 11 8.41 -10.38 -12.95
C GLU A 11 9.81 -10.90 -12.59
N GLU A 12 10.41 -11.72 -13.45
CA GLU A 12 11.75 -12.27 -13.19
C GLU A 12 12.82 -11.18 -13.05
N ILE A 13 12.68 -10.10 -13.84
CA ILE A 13 13.59 -8.94 -13.78
C ILE A 13 13.48 -8.18 -12.45
N ASP A 14 12.28 -8.05 -11.88
CA ASP A 14 12.09 -7.38 -10.59
C ASP A 14 12.75 -8.15 -9.45
N VAL A 15 12.66 -9.49 -9.50
CA VAL A 15 13.34 -10.37 -8.54
C VAL A 15 14.86 -10.25 -8.68
N ALA A 16 15.38 -10.29 -9.90
CA ALA A 16 16.81 -10.14 -10.15
C ALA A 16 17.34 -8.77 -9.67
N LEU A 17 16.59 -7.70 -9.91
CA LEU A 17 16.95 -6.34 -9.47
C LEU A 17 16.90 -6.20 -7.94
N ALA A 18 15.95 -6.85 -7.28
CA ALA A 18 15.89 -6.88 -5.82
C ALA A 18 17.10 -7.60 -5.22
N ILE A 19 17.52 -8.73 -5.80
CA ILE A 19 18.72 -9.47 -5.41
C ILE A 19 19.96 -8.58 -5.58
N ASP A 20 20.17 -8.03 -6.78
CA ASP A 20 21.32 -7.17 -7.10
C ASP A 20 21.45 -5.99 -6.13
N ARG A 21 20.35 -5.25 -5.92
CA ARG A 21 20.32 -4.12 -4.98
C ARG A 21 20.54 -4.53 -3.53
N PHE A 22 20.01 -5.68 -3.12
CA PHE A 22 20.21 -6.16 -1.76
C PHE A 22 21.67 -6.57 -1.53
N GLN A 23 22.30 -7.27 -2.47
CA GLN A 23 23.73 -7.63 -2.40
C GLN A 23 24.65 -6.42 -2.34
N ALA A 24 24.25 -5.29 -2.94
CA ALA A 24 25.03 -4.06 -2.87
C ALA A 24 25.07 -3.42 -1.46
N VAL A 25 24.16 -3.82 -0.55
CA VAL A 25 24.04 -3.22 0.79
C VAL A 25 24.25 -4.22 1.93
N VAL A 26 24.56 -5.48 1.63
CA VAL A 26 24.87 -6.52 2.63
C VAL A 26 26.14 -7.28 2.25
N ASP A 27 26.89 -7.74 3.25
CA ASP A 27 28.13 -8.50 3.03
C ASP A 27 27.89 -10.01 2.83
N TRP A 28 26.64 -10.46 2.92
CA TRP A 28 26.29 -11.88 2.83
C TRP A 28 25.93 -12.27 1.40
N ARG A 29 26.35 -13.47 0.99
CA ARG A 29 25.99 -14.02 -0.32
C ARG A 29 24.54 -14.50 -0.31
N ILE A 30 23.74 -14.05 -1.28
CA ILE A 30 22.39 -14.59 -1.50
C ILE A 30 22.52 -15.94 -2.21
N GLU A 31 22.05 -17.01 -1.57
CA GLU A 31 22.11 -18.37 -2.13
C GLU A 31 20.86 -18.76 -2.91
N ARG A 32 19.68 -18.38 -2.42
CA ARG A 32 18.39 -18.77 -3.01
C ARG A 32 17.25 -17.84 -2.59
N VAL A 33 16.28 -17.64 -3.48
CA VAL A 33 14.98 -17.05 -3.14
C VAL A 33 14.03 -18.14 -2.65
N GLU A 34 13.57 -18.04 -1.41
CA GLU A 34 12.65 -19.03 -0.83
C GLU A 34 11.20 -18.83 -1.24
N HIS A 35 10.79 -17.56 -1.34
CA HIS A 35 9.43 -17.18 -1.68
C HIS A 35 9.42 -15.83 -2.42
N ARG A 36 8.51 -15.67 -3.37
CA ARG A 36 8.29 -14.43 -4.12
C ARG A 36 6.80 -14.18 -4.30
N TRP A 37 6.40 -12.92 -4.20
CA TRP A 37 5.02 -12.48 -4.40
C TRP A 37 5.03 -11.02 -4.85
N ALA A 38 3.90 -10.57 -5.40
CA ALA A 38 3.66 -9.18 -5.72
C ALA A 38 2.31 -8.77 -5.16
N GLY A 39 2.12 -7.46 -4.96
CA GLY A 39 0.87 -6.89 -4.49
C GLY A 39 0.67 -5.52 -5.09
N LEU A 40 -0.58 -5.18 -5.38
CA LEU A 40 -0.96 -3.87 -5.87
C LEU A 40 -1.19 -2.92 -4.69
N ARG A 41 -0.72 -1.68 -4.83
CA ARG A 41 -0.97 -0.59 -3.89
C ARG A 41 -1.86 0.45 -4.56
N SER A 42 -2.87 0.92 -3.84
CA SER A 42 -3.76 1.99 -4.30
C SER A 42 -3.21 3.35 -3.88
N PHE A 43 -3.25 4.32 -4.79
CA PHE A 43 -2.85 5.71 -4.54
C PHE A 43 -3.90 6.65 -5.13
N ALA A 44 -4.23 7.71 -4.40
CA ALA A 44 -4.87 8.89 -4.99
C ALA A 44 -3.85 9.67 -5.84
N SER A 45 -4.34 10.60 -6.68
CA SER A 45 -3.49 11.42 -7.55
C SER A 45 -2.47 12.27 -6.78
N ASP A 46 -2.84 12.75 -5.59
CA ASP A 46 -1.96 13.48 -4.65
C ASP A 46 -1.14 12.56 -3.73
N ARG A 47 -1.37 11.25 -3.82
CA ARG A 47 -0.75 10.17 -3.01
C ARG A 47 -1.05 10.26 -1.52
N LEU A 48 -2.03 11.08 -1.11
CA LEU A 48 -2.57 11.06 0.24
C LEU A 48 -3.63 9.97 0.37
N PRO A 49 -3.83 9.38 1.55
CA PRO A 49 -4.95 8.48 1.77
C PRO A 49 -6.28 9.26 1.70
N VAL A 50 -7.32 8.60 1.23
CA VAL A 50 -8.67 9.17 1.12
C VAL A 50 -9.53 8.60 2.24
N TYR A 51 -9.82 9.47 3.22
CA TYR A 51 -10.70 9.19 4.37
C TYR A 51 -11.84 10.20 4.40
N GLY A 52 -13.08 9.76 4.20
CA GLY A 52 -14.22 10.66 4.22
C GLY A 52 -15.43 10.16 3.44
N PHE A 53 -16.56 10.85 3.63
CA PHE A 53 -17.78 10.53 2.90
C PHE A 53 -17.68 10.89 1.42
N ASP A 54 -18.28 10.07 0.56
CA ASP A 54 -18.39 10.37 -0.86
C ASP A 54 -19.27 11.61 -1.10
N PRO A 55 -18.83 12.59 -1.91
CA PRO A 55 -19.62 13.79 -2.19
C PRO A 55 -20.95 13.53 -2.90
N GLY A 56 -21.05 12.44 -3.67
CA GLY A 56 -22.25 12.02 -4.39
C GLY A 56 -23.14 11.04 -3.62
N ASN A 57 -22.60 10.39 -2.59
CA ASN A 57 -23.34 9.48 -1.73
C ASN A 57 -22.93 9.62 -0.25
N PRO A 58 -23.70 10.37 0.56
CA PRO A 58 -23.36 10.60 1.98
C PRO A 58 -23.47 9.35 2.86
N ARG A 59 -23.93 8.21 2.32
CA ARG A 59 -23.96 6.91 3.02
C ARG A 59 -22.73 6.05 2.73
N PHE A 60 -21.82 6.49 1.87
CA PHE A 60 -20.59 5.78 1.52
C PHE A 60 -19.38 6.51 2.10
N PHE A 61 -18.49 5.78 2.78
CA PHE A 61 -17.26 6.33 3.36
C PHE A 61 -16.05 5.68 2.69
N TRP A 62 -15.16 6.50 2.13
CA TRP A 62 -13.88 6.09 1.58
C TRP A 62 -12.89 5.82 2.70
N PHE A 63 -12.24 4.66 2.64
CA PHE A 63 -11.07 4.33 3.47
C PHE A 63 -10.00 3.66 2.59
N ALA A 64 -9.38 4.44 1.72
CA ALA A 64 -8.57 3.93 0.62
C ALA A 64 -7.27 4.73 0.42
N GLY A 65 -6.40 4.26 -0.48
CA GLY A 65 -5.23 5.03 -0.92
C GLY A 65 -4.06 5.05 0.07
N GLN A 66 -3.98 4.10 1.01
CA GLN A 66 -2.94 4.04 2.04
C GLN A 66 -1.53 3.72 1.48
N GLY A 67 -1.43 3.47 0.18
CA GLY A 67 -0.16 3.33 -0.52
C GLY A 67 0.76 2.28 0.08
N GLY A 68 1.98 2.70 0.45
CA GLY A 68 3.03 1.83 0.96
C GLY A 68 3.13 1.73 2.48
N PHE A 69 2.30 2.45 3.22
CA PHE A 69 2.43 2.64 4.68
C PHE A 69 1.18 2.22 5.46
N GLY A 70 0.19 1.61 4.79
CA GLY A 70 -1.08 1.23 5.41
C GLY A 70 -0.98 0.32 6.62
N ILE A 71 0.01 -0.59 6.68
CA ILE A 71 0.21 -1.44 7.86
C ILE A 71 0.66 -0.60 9.06
N GLN A 72 1.66 0.26 8.86
CA GLN A 72 2.23 1.09 9.93
C GLN A 72 1.22 2.11 10.45
N THR A 73 0.39 2.68 9.56
CA THR A 73 -0.57 3.74 9.92
C THR A 73 -1.95 3.21 10.31
N ALA A 74 -2.22 1.91 10.16
CA ALA A 74 -3.55 1.33 10.35
C ALA A 74 -4.24 1.75 11.66
N PRO A 75 -3.59 1.71 12.85
CA PRO A 75 -4.27 2.06 14.09
C PRO A 75 -4.73 3.53 14.12
N ALA A 76 -3.86 4.47 13.76
CA ALA A 76 -4.19 5.89 13.75
C ALA A 76 -5.19 6.25 12.64
N ALA A 77 -5.07 5.62 11.46
CA ALA A 77 -6.00 5.80 10.37
C ALA A 77 -7.41 5.31 10.73
N ALA A 78 -7.52 4.16 11.41
CA ALA A 78 -8.79 3.63 11.87
C ALA A 78 -9.46 4.52 12.92
N ASP A 79 -8.70 5.04 13.89
CA ASP A 79 -9.21 6.00 14.89
C ASP A 79 -9.76 7.28 14.22
N LEU A 80 -8.99 7.84 13.28
CA LEU A 80 -9.42 8.99 12.49
C LEU A 80 -10.71 8.70 11.71
N ALA A 81 -10.77 7.57 11.00
CA ALA A 81 -11.96 7.19 10.24
C ALA A 81 -13.19 7.01 11.15
N LEU A 82 -13.03 6.37 12.31
CA LEU A 82 -14.10 6.20 13.29
C LEU A 82 -14.66 7.56 13.73
N ARG A 83 -13.80 8.50 14.14
CA ARG A 83 -14.21 9.84 14.58
C ARG A 83 -14.94 10.60 13.49
N LEU A 84 -14.44 10.55 12.24
CA LEU A 84 -15.10 11.17 11.09
C LEU A 84 -16.48 10.56 10.82
N ILE A 85 -16.63 9.23 10.96
CA ILE A 85 -17.92 8.54 10.78
C ILE A 85 -18.91 8.93 11.88
N LEU A 86 -18.45 9.10 13.12
CA LEU A 86 -19.27 9.49 14.27
C LEU A 86 -19.56 11.00 14.34
N GLY A 87 -18.93 11.82 13.49
CA GLY A 87 -19.04 13.28 13.54
C GLY A 87 -18.28 13.91 14.71
N GLU A 88 -17.26 13.23 15.21
CA GLU A 88 -16.39 13.67 16.29
C GLU A 88 -15.19 14.46 15.75
N SER A 89 -14.53 15.22 16.64
CA SER A 89 -13.30 15.91 16.28
C SER A 89 -12.14 14.91 16.10
N PRO A 90 -11.34 15.05 15.03
CA PRO A 90 -10.14 14.23 14.78
C PRO A 90 -9.18 14.22 15.98
#